data_AF-A0A662FER7-F1
#
_entry.id   AF-A0A662FER7-F1
#
_cell.length_a   1.000
_cell.length_b   1.000
_cell.length_c   1.000
_cell.angle_alpha   90.00
_cell.angle_beta   90.00
_cell.angle_gamma   90.00
#
_symmetry.space_group_name_H-M   'P 1'
#
loop_
_entity.id
_entity.type
_entity.pdbx_description
1 polymer ?
#
loop_
_entity_poly.entity_id
_entity_poly.type
_entity_poly.pdbx_seq_one_letter_code
_entity_poly.pdbx_strand_id
1 'polypeptide(L)'
;MKKRAWLGIILLLMGITPAITFFFMNKPQYNFWFSNHTFIILGIALLLKSKFWVMAELCLGTIPELYWSTDFLFRIITGKFLFGTTEYMFKNNAFNIAHIYSLQHLLFVPLGLLALHWLGGPAKKAWIGSIGHASILLIISKFFPEYNINCTIH
;
A
#
# COMPACT_ATOMS: atom_id res chain seq x y z
N MET A 1 -23.43 -11.12 6.29
CA MET A 1 -22.68 -10.00 5.64
C MET A 1 -22.21 -10.43 4.26
N LYS A 2 -22.41 -9.61 3.21
CA LYS A 2 -21.97 -9.94 1.83
C LYS A 2 -20.43 -10.02 1.80
N LYS A 3 -19.83 -11.06 1.20
CA LYS A 3 -18.36 -11.35 1.14
C LYS A 3 -17.46 -10.10 0.97
N ARG A 4 -17.92 -9.15 0.14
CA ARG A 4 -17.29 -7.85 -0.07
C ARG A 4 -17.03 -7.05 1.22
N ALA A 5 -17.99 -7.03 2.15
CA ALA A 5 -17.85 -6.31 3.41
C ALA A 5 -16.73 -6.87 4.28
N TRP A 6 -16.57 -8.20 4.30
CA TRP A 6 -15.46 -8.85 4.99
C TRP A 6 -14.11 -8.47 4.38
N LEU A 7 -13.99 -8.48 3.05
CA LEU A 7 -12.77 -8.01 2.38
C LEU A 7 -12.49 -6.54 2.70
N GLY A 8 -13.51 -5.68 2.72
CA GLY A 8 -13.35 -4.27 3.08
C GLY A 8 -12.80 -4.09 4.50
N ILE A 9 -13.31 -4.86 5.47
CA ILE A 9 -12.81 -4.87 6.85
C ILE A 9 -11.37 -5.37 6.90
N ILE A 10 -11.04 -6.46 6.21
CA ILE A 10 -9.67 -7.02 6.18
C ILE A 10 -8.68 -6.00 5.61
N LEU A 11 -9.00 -5.39 4.47
CA LEU A 11 -8.16 -4.36 3.85
C LEU A 11 -7.97 -3.15 4.78
N LEU A 12 -9.04 -2.73 5.45
CA LEU A 12 -8.98 -1.63 6.40
C LEU A 12 -8.09 -1.96 7.59
N LEU A 13 -8.18 -3.18 8.15
CA LEU A 13 -7.31 -3.63 9.23
C LEU A 13 -5.85 -3.72 8.77
N MET A 14 -5.59 -4.23 7.56
CA MET A 14 -4.24 -4.28 6.98
C MET A 14 -3.59 -2.89 6.90
N GLY A 15 -4.35 -1.84 6.57
CA GLY A 15 -3.83 -0.47 6.55
C GLY A 15 -3.77 0.21 7.92
N ILE A 16 -4.74 -0.04 8.80
CA ILE A 16 -4.81 0.59 10.13
C ILE A 16 -3.75 0.00 11.08
N THR A 17 -3.48 -1.30 11.04
CA THR A 17 -2.55 -1.94 11.98
C THR A 17 -1.14 -1.35 11.90
N PRO A 18 -0.50 -1.19 10.71
CA PRO A 18 0.77 -0.48 10.58
C PRO A 18 0.67 0.95 11.12
N ALA A 19 -0.43 1.65 10.83
CA ALA A 19 -0.60 3.04 11.23
C ALA A 19 -0.60 3.24 12.76
N ILE A 20 -1.32 2.36 13.45
CA ILE A 20 -1.36 2.31 14.92
C ILE A 20 0.01 1.95 15.47
N THR A 21 0.68 0.95 14.89
CA THR A 21 2.00 0.51 15.37
C THR A 21 3.06 1.59 15.21
N PHE A 22 3.11 2.29 14.07
CA PHE A 22 4.05 3.39 13.87
C PHE A 22 3.81 4.55 14.85
N PHE A 23 2.55 4.82 15.21
CA PHE A 23 2.23 5.78 16.25
C PHE A 23 2.83 5.36 17.61
N PHE A 24 2.60 4.12 18.04
CA PHE A 24 3.16 3.60 19.30
C PHE A 24 4.69 3.44 19.30
N MET A 25 5.31 3.32 18.13
CA MET A 25 6.77 3.29 17.97
C MET A 25 7.41 4.69 17.92
N ASN A 26 6.65 5.76 18.18
CA ASN A 26 7.08 7.16 18.04
C ASN A 26 7.64 7.46 16.63
N LYS A 27 7.07 6.83 15.60
CA LYS A 27 7.44 6.99 14.19
C LYS A 27 6.22 7.35 13.32
N PRO A 28 5.39 8.33 13.70
CA PRO A 28 4.12 8.65 13.02
C PRO A 28 4.30 9.06 11.55
N GLN A 29 5.46 9.59 11.17
CA GLN A 29 5.80 9.96 9.80
C GLN A 29 5.68 8.80 8.81
N TYR A 30 5.90 7.55 9.27
CA TYR A 30 5.77 6.37 8.40
C TYR A 30 4.31 6.06 8.04
N ASN A 31 3.34 6.72 8.67
CA ASN A 31 1.94 6.62 8.25
C ASN A 31 1.70 7.24 6.88
N PHE A 32 2.56 8.15 6.44
CA PHE A 32 2.43 8.84 5.15
C PHE A 32 3.03 8.07 3.96
N TRP A 33 3.50 6.83 4.16
CA TRP A 33 3.83 5.94 3.04
C TRP A 33 2.58 5.61 2.21
N PHE A 34 2.71 5.67 0.89
CA PHE A 34 1.64 5.34 -0.06
C PHE A 34 0.93 4.03 0.29
N SER A 35 1.70 2.97 0.55
CA SER A 35 1.17 1.63 0.82
C SER A 35 0.29 1.56 2.07
N ASN A 36 0.53 2.41 3.08
CA ASN A 36 -0.32 2.42 4.28
C ASN A 36 -1.69 3.04 3.97
N HIS A 37 -1.73 4.12 3.19
CA HIS A 37 -2.99 4.78 2.84
C HIS A 37 -3.80 4.02 1.79
N THR A 38 -3.14 3.39 0.81
CA THR A 38 -3.87 2.70 -0.26
C THR A 38 -4.74 1.58 0.29
N PHE A 39 -4.29 0.81 1.30
CA PHE A 39 -5.12 -0.22 1.96
C PHE A 39 -6.28 0.37 2.77
N ILE A 40 -6.06 1.47 3.51
CA ILE A 40 -7.12 2.15 4.27
C ILE A 40 -8.21 2.63 3.33
N ILE A 41 -7.84 3.37 2.28
CA ILE A 41 -8.78 3.93 1.31
C ILE A 41 -9.47 2.81 0.54
N LEU A 42 -8.74 1.78 0.11
CA LEU A 42 -9.31 0.62 -0.59
C LEU A 42 -10.36 -0.09 0.28
N GLY A 43 -10.08 -0.29 1.57
CA GLY A 43 -11.03 -0.86 2.54
C GLY A 43 -12.29 -0.01 2.70
N ILE A 44 -12.14 1.29 2.95
CA ILE A 44 -13.26 2.25 3.07
C ILE A 44 -14.08 2.29 1.76
N ALA A 45 -13.40 2.42 0.62
CA ALA A 45 -14.03 2.47 -0.69
C ALA A 45 -14.85 1.21 -0.96
N LEU A 46 -14.34 0.03 -0.59
CA LEU A 46 -15.05 -1.23 -0.78
C LEU A 46 -16.30 -1.34 0.11
N LEU A 47 -16.21 -0.87 1.37
CA LEU A 47 -17.36 -0.81 2.29
C LEU A 47 -18.44 0.16 1.79
N LEU A 48 -18.02 1.32 1.28
CA LEU A 48 -18.88 2.34 0.67
C LEU A 48 -19.32 2.01 -0.76
N LYS A 49 -18.84 0.88 -1.32
CA LYS A 49 -19.11 0.43 -2.70
C LYS A 49 -18.65 1.43 -3.78
N SER A 50 -17.63 2.23 -3.48
CA SER A 50 -17.07 3.21 -4.40
C SER A 50 -16.09 2.56 -5.38
N LYS A 51 -16.58 2.26 -6.59
CA LYS A 51 -15.74 1.82 -7.72
C LYS A 51 -14.64 2.82 -8.05
N PHE A 52 -14.95 4.12 -7.95
CA PHE A 52 -14.03 5.19 -8.28
C PHE A 52 -12.77 5.11 -7.42
N TRP A 53 -12.92 5.05 -6.10
CA TRP A 53 -11.78 5.01 -5.19
C TRP A 53 -11.03 3.68 -5.23
N VAL A 54 -11.72 2.55 -5.40
CA VAL A 54 -11.03 1.26 -5.61
C VAL A 54 -10.12 1.32 -6.86
N MET A 55 -10.63 1.84 -7.97
CA MET A 55 -9.84 2.01 -9.19
C MET A 55 -8.74 3.07 -9.03
N ALA A 56 -8.99 4.14 -8.27
CA ALA A 56 -8.02 5.20 -8.03
C ALA A 56 -6.81 4.66 -7.23
N GLU A 57 -7.05 3.88 -6.18
CA GLU A 57 -5.97 3.27 -5.42
C GLU A 57 -5.21 2.23 -6.24
N LEU A 58 -5.90 1.43 -7.07
CA LEU A 58 -5.24 0.54 -8.02
C LEU A 58 -4.34 1.31 -9.00
N CYS A 59 -4.82 2.40 -9.59
CA CYS A 59 -4.02 3.24 -10.48
C CYS A 59 -2.78 3.84 -9.77
N LEU A 60 -2.92 4.20 -8.49
CA LEU A 60 -1.83 4.77 -7.70
C LEU A 60 -0.80 3.70 -7.29
N GLY A 61 -1.27 2.58 -6.76
CA GLY A 61 -0.44 1.57 -6.12
C GLY A 61 0.11 0.49 -7.06
N THR A 62 -0.53 0.18 -8.19
CA THR A 62 -0.16 -1.02 -8.96
C THR A 62 1.32 -1.05 -9.37
N ILE A 63 1.86 0.07 -9.88
CA ILE A 63 3.27 0.12 -10.30
C ILE A 63 4.22 -0.07 -9.12
N PRO A 64 4.18 0.75 -8.05
CA PRO A 64 5.10 0.59 -6.92
C PRO A 64 4.95 -0.77 -6.22
N GLU A 65 3.73 -1.29 -6.13
CA GLU A 65 3.45 -2.57 -5.49
C GLU A 65 3.97 -3.76 -6.31
N LEU A 66 3.86 -3.71 -7.64
CA LEU A 66 4.47 -4.70 -8.52
C LEU A 66 6.00 -4.61 -8.51
N TYR A 67 6.55 -3.40 -8.45
CA TYR A 67 7.99 -3.17 -8.37
C TYR A 67 8.57 -3.80 -7.10
N TRP A 68 7.97 -3.52 -5.94
CA TRP A 68 8.35 -4.12 -4.66
C TRP A 68 8.16 -5.65 -4.67
N SER A 69 7.00 -6.12 -5.13
CA SER A 69 6.66 -7.55 -5.12
C SER A 69 7.59 -8.36 -6.02
N THR A 70 7.97 -7.80 -7.16
CA THR A 70 8.89 -8.44 -8.10
C THR A 70 10.28 -8.56 -7.49
N ASP A 71 10.80 -7.50 -6.87
CA ASP A 71 12.09 -7.53 -6.19
C ASP A 71 12.10 -8.55 -5.03
N PHE A 72 11.02 -8.59 -4.23
CA PHE A 72 10.88 -9.52 -3.11
C PHE A 72 10.87 -10.97 -3.60
N LEU A 73 10.02 -11.30 -4.57
CA LEU A 73 9.92 -12.65 -5.12
C LEU A 73 11.22 -13.06 -5.81
N PHE A 74 11.87 -12.14 -6.54
CA PHE A 74 13.16 -12.39 -7.16
C PHE A 74 14.24 -12.72 -6.13
N ARG A 75 14.26 -12.00 -4.99
CA ARG A 75 15.17 -12.30 -3.87
C ARG A 75 14.91 -13.67 -3.26
N ILE A 76 13.65 -14.04 -3.05
CA ILE A 76 13.29 -15.36 -2.51
C ILE A 76 13.72 -16.49 -3.46
N ILE A 77 13.54 -16.32 -4.77
CA ILE A 77 13.81 -17.36 -5.77
C ILE A 77 15.32 -17.47 -6.09
N THR A 78 16.01 -16.33 -6.24
CA THR A 78 17.38 -16.29 -6.79
C THR A 78 18.46 -16.00 -5.75
N GLY A 79 18.08 -15.53 -4.56
CA GLY A 79 19.02 -15.02 -3.57
C GLY A 79 19.68 -13.70 -3.97
N LYS A 80 19.22 -12.99 -4.99
CA LYS A 80 19.74 -11.66 -5.40
C LYS A 80 18.63 -10.62 -5.39
N PHE A 81 18.97 -9.34 -5.23
CA PHE A 81 18.03 -8.25 -5.40
C PHE A 81 18.05 -7.79 -6.87
N LEU A 82 16.87 -7.50 -7.42
CA LEU A 82 16.75 -6.97 -8.78
C LEU A 82 16.89 -5.45 -8.79
N PHE A 83 16.24 -4.80 -7.82
CA PHE A 83 16.16 -3.35 -7.67
C PHE A 83 16.67 -2.87 -6.31
N GLY A 84 16.72 -3.75 -5.31
CA GLY A 84 17.17 -3.42 -3.95
C GLY A 84 16.08 -2.80 -3.06
N THR A 85 14.87 -2.62 -3.57
CA THR A 85 13.73 -2.06 -2.81
C THR A 85 13.33 -2.86 -1.58
N THR A 86 13.64 -4.15 -1.58
CA THR A 86 13.29 -5.09 -0.50
C THR A 86 14.49 -5.46 0.38
N GLU A 87 15.66 -4.84 0.19
CA GLU A 87 16.86 -5.13 0.99
C GLU A 87 16.61 -5.02 2.50
N TYR A 88 15.81 -4.02 2.90
CA TYR A 88 15.47 -3.80 4.30
C TYR A 88 14.77 -5.01 4.94
N MET A 89 14.02 -5.80 4.16
CA MET A 89 13.31 -7.01 4.62
C MET A 89 14.24 -8.14 5.03
N PHE A 90 15.49 -8.11 4.57
CA PHE A 90 16.48 -9.17 4.77
C PHE A 90 17.67 -8.70 5.61
N LYS A 91 17.62 -7.46 6.13
CA LYS A 91 18.69 -6.91 6.96
C LYS A 91 18.63 -7.52 8.37
N ASN A 92 19.80 -7.79 8.96
CA ASN A 92 19.98 -8.24 10.35
C ASN A 92 19.40 -9.62 10.74
N ASN A 93 18.96 -10.46 9.79
CA ASN A 93 18.41 -11.82 10.03
C ASN A 93 17.28 -11.93 11.08
N ALA A 94 16.70 -10.80 11.52
CA ALA A 94 15.67 -10.77 12.56
C ALA A 94 14.34 -10.36 11.95
N PHE A 95 13.41 -11.32 11.84
CA PHE A 95 12.04 -11.04 11.42
C PHE A 95 11.31 -10.26 12.51
N ASN A 96 10.58 -9.20 12.13
CA ASN A 96 9.91 -8.29 13.07
C ASN A 96 8.54 -7.87 12.50
N ILE A 97 7.79 -7.10 13.28
CA ILE A 97 6.43 -6.71 12.93
C ILE A 97 6.36 -5.84 11.65
N ALA A 98 7.37 -5.00 11.38
CA ALA A 98 7.43 -4.19 10.18
C ALA A 98 7.63 -5.04 8.92
N HIS A 99 8.32 -6.19 9.04
CA HIS A 99 8.41 -7.18 7.98
C HIS A 99 7.03 -7.80 7.69
N ILE A 100 6.25 -8.15 8.72
CA ILE A 100 4.88 -8.65 8.53
C ILE A 100 4.02 -7.63 7.77
N TYR A 101 4.08 -6.35 8.14
CA TYR A 101 3.32 -5.31 7.47
C TYR A 101 3.72 -5.14 6.02
N SER A 102 5.01 -5.21 5.72
CA SER A 102 5.50 -5.09 4.35
C SER A 102 5.00 -6.22 3.44
N LEU A 103 4.67 -7.40 3.98
CA LEU A 103 4.10 -8.49 3.17
C LEU A 103 2.73 -8.12 2.56
N GLN A 104 2.06 -7.07 3.05
CA GLN A 104 0.84 -6.55 2.42
C GLN A 104 1.05 -6.16 0.95
N HIS A 105 2.28 -5.77 0.57
CA HIS A 105 2.60 -5.38 -0.80
C HIS A 105 2.27 -6.48 -1.82
N LEU A 106 2.52 -7.74 -1.46
CA LEU A 106 2.18 -8.91 -2.29
C LEU A 106 0.68 -9.06 -2.52
N LEU A 107 -0.14 -8.54 -1.60
CA LEU A 107 -1.58 -8.71 -1.59
C LEU A 107 -2.33 -7.53 -2.21
N PHE A 108 -1.68 -6.37 -2.38
CA PHE A 108 -2.35 -5.15 -2.83
C PHE A 108 -3.06 -5.35 -4.18
N VAL A 109 -2.31 -5.75 -5.20
CA VAL A 109 -2.83 -5.93 -6.57
C VAL A 109 -3.91 -7.02 -6.62
N PRO A 110 -3.71 -8.26 -6.14
CA PRO A 110 -4.74 -9.30 -6.24
C PRO A 110 -6.01 -8.94 -5.46
N LEU A 111 -5.89 -8.37 -4.26
CA LEU A 111 -7.07 -7.99 -3.47
C LEU A 111 -7.79 -6.76 -4.05
N GLY A 112 -7.05 -5.79 -4.59
CA GLY A 112 -7.62 -4.64 -5.27
C GLY A 112 -8.38 -5.03 -6.54
N LEU A 113 -7.82 -5.93 -7.36
CA LEU A 113 -8.49 -6.46 -8.55
C LEU A 113 -9.74 -7.27 -8.18
N LEU A 114 -9.68 -8.08 -7.12
CA LEU A 114 -10.84 -8.80 -6.59
C LEU A 114 -11.93 -7.83 -6.11
N ALA A 115 -11.55 -6.77 -5.39
CA ALA A 115 -12.46 -5.73 -4.95
C ALA A 115 -13.15 -5.04 -6.14
N LEU A 116 -12.39 -4.70 -7.18
CA LEU A 116 -12.91 -4.09 -8.40
C LEU A 116 -13.85 -5.04 -9.16
N HIS A 117 -13.49 -6.31 -9.28
CA HIS A 117 -14.33 -7.34 -9.88
C HIS A 117 -15.69 -7.45 -9.17
N TRP A 118 -15.70 -7.51 -7.84
CA TRP A 118 -16.94 -7.57 -7.04
C TRP A 118 -17.78 -6.29 -7.08
N LEU A 119 -17.21 -5.17 -7.48
CA LEU A 119 -17.94 -3.93 -7.71
C LEU A 119 -18.47 -3.78 -9.15
N GLY A 120 -18.15 -4.73 -10.04
CA GLY A 120 -18.60 -4.73 -11.42
C GLY A 120 -17.65 -4.03 -12.39
N GLY A 121 -16.34 -4.02 -12.09
CA GLY A 121 -15.29 -3.61 -13.02
C GLY A 121 -14.84 -2.15 -12.92
N PRO A 122 -14.07 -1.66 -13.90
CA PRO A 122 -13.32 -0.40 -13.82
C PRO A 122 -14.22 0.84 -13.78
N ALA A 123 -13.73 1.89 -13.12
CA ALA A 123 -14.34 3.21 -13.12
C ALA A 123 -13.60 4.16 -14.08
N LYS A 124 -14.35 4.91 -14.90
CA LYS A 124 -13.79 5.96 -15.75
C LYS A 124 -13.22 7.09 -14.89
N LYS A 125 -12.15 7.73 -15.37
CA LYS A 125 -11.52 8.92 -14.75
C LYS A 125 -10.98 8.72 -13.32
N ALA A 126 -10.84 7.48 -12.85
CA ALA A 126 -10.32 7.19 -11.52
C ALA A 126 -8.87 7.69 -11.30
N TRP A 127 -8.10 7.84 -12.39
CA TRP A 127 -6.77 8.46 -12.37
C TRP A 127 -6.76 9.85 -11.74
N ILE A 128 -7.87 10.60 -11.78
CA ILE A 128 -7.99 11.90 -11.11
C ILE A 128 -7.89 11.73 -9.59
N GLY A 129 -8.55 10.69 -9.05
CA GLY A 129 -8.46 10.35 -7.63
C GLY A 129 -7.04 9.96 -7.24
N SER A 130 -6.36 9.18 -8.09
CA SER A 130 -4.95 8.80 -7.89
C SER A 130 -4.03 10.02 -7.84
N ILE A 131 -4.16 10.95 -8.79
CA ILE A 131 -3.38 12.19 -8.80
C ILE A 131 -3.67 13.04 -7.57
N GLY A 132 -4.95 13.16 -7.18
CA GLY A 132 -5.34 13.89 -5.98
C GLY A 132 -4.71 13.31 -4.72
N HIS A 133 -4.82 12.00 -4.52
CA HIS A 133 -4.23 11.31 -3.39
C HIS A 133 -2.70 11.40 -3.41
N ALA A 134 -2.06 11.16 -4.56
CA ALA A 134 -0.62 11.31 -4.74
C ALA A 134 -0.13 12.72 -4.39
N SER A 135 -0.79 13.74 -4.92
CA SER A 135 -0.40 15.14 -4.68
C SER A 135 -0.44 15.48 -3.20
N ILE A 136 -1.48 15.04 -2.48
CA ILE A 136 -1.60 15.25 -1.03
C ILE A 136 -0.43 14.58 -0.30
N LEU A 137 -0.14 13.30 -0.57
CA LEU A 137 0.95 12.61 0.14
C LEU A 137 2.33 13.14 -0.23
N LEU A 138 2.57 13.52 -1.48
CA LEU A 138 3.84 14.11 -1.90
C LEU A 138 4.06 15.47 -1.24
N ILE A 139 3.02 16.30 -1.10
CA ILE A 139 3.10 17.57 -0.36
C ILE A 139 3.41 17.30 1.12
N ILE A 140 2.73 16.34 1.74
CA ILE A 140 2.97 15.98 3.14
C ILE A 140 4.40 15.44 3.34
N SER A 141 4.90 14.63 2.40
CA SER A 141 6.24 14.01 2.48
C SER A 141 7.35 15.05 2.54
N LYS A 142 7.16 16.23 1.92
CA LYS A 142 8.12 17.34 1.97
C LYS A 142 8.34 17.93 3.36
N PHE A 143 7.42 17.69 4.31
CA PHE A 143 7.59 18.11 5.70
C PHE A 143 8.43 17.12 6.53
N PHE A 144 8.83 15.98 5.94
CA PHE A 144 9.60 14.91 6.61
C PHE A 144 10.83 14.49 5.78
N PRO A 145 11.67 15.42 5.33
CA PRO A 145 12.75 15.14 4.39
C PRO A 145 13.78 14.12 4.91
N GLU A 146 14.07 14.15 6.20
CA GLU A 146 15.02 13.28 6.88
C GLU A 146 14.64 11.79 6.84
N TYR A 147 13.37 11.48 6.58
CA TYR A 147 12.85 10.12 6.53
C TYR A 147 12.64 9.59 5.11
N ASN A 148 12.87 10.44 4.09
CA ASN A 148 12.66 10.14 2.68
C ASN A 148 11.34 9.40 2.39
N ILE A 149 10.24 9.87 3.01
CA ILE A 149 8.93 9.27 2.83
C ILE A 149 8.54 9.36 1.34
N ASN A 150 8.03 8.25 0.81
CA ASN A 150 7.67 8.08 -0.59
C ASN A 150 8.83 8.32 -1.59
N CYS A 151 10.09 8.20 -1.14
CA CYS A 151 11.28 8.35 -1.97
C CYS A 151 11.31 9.67 -2.75
N THR A 152 10.88 10.76 -2.12
CA THR A 152 10.71 12.07 -2.77
C THR A 152 11.99 12.90 -2.83
N ILE A 153 13.07 12.45 -2.18
CA ILE A 153 14.34 13.15 -2.10
C ILE A 153 15.44 12.23 -2.64
N HIS A 154 16.17 12.76 -3.63
CA HIS A 154 17.36 12.18 -4.25
C HIS A 154 18.56 13.09 -4.00
#